data_AF-A0A2W5T043-F1
#
_entry.id   AF-A0A2W5T043-F1
#
_cell.length_a   1.000
_cell.length_b   1.000
_cell.length_c   1.000
_cell.angle_alpha   90.00
_cell.angle_beta   90.00
_cell.angle_gamma   90.00
#
_symmetry.space_group_name_H-M   'P 1'
#
loop_
_entity.id
_entity.type
_entity.pdbx_description
1 polymer ?
#
loop_
_entity_poly.entity_id
_entity_poly.type
_entity_poly.pdbx_seq_one_letter_code
_entity_poly.pdbx_strand_id
1 'polypeptide(L)'
;MRHAVLILVAAFTLVGCKSQCRVLSEKQCDCTLSTTERTQCLAAVAQREGTNPPTPDDEARCADLIDLCDCRLVDTPQGKMRCGIAN
;
A
#
# COMPACT_ATOMS: atom_id res chain seq x y z
N MET A 1 7.64 -15.07 -42.81
CA MET A 1 7.98 -13.83 -42.10
C MET A 1 6.80 -12.87 -42.17
N ARG A 2 6.10 -12.69 -41.06
CA ARG A 2 5.21 -11.55 -40.75
C ARG A 2 4.57 -11.83 -39.40
N HIS A 3 5.31 -11.47 -38.35
CA HIS A 3 4.82 -11.55 -36.98
C HIS A 3 3.72 -10.50 -36.84
N ALA A 4 2.50 -10.97 -36.59
CA ALA A 4 1.41 -10.12 -36.18
C ALA A 4 1.81 -9.49 -34.85
N VAL A 5 2.15 -8.21 -34.88
CA VAL A 5 2.48 -7.41 -33.71
C VAL A 5 1.18 -7.23 -32.93
N LEU A 6 0.95 -8.12 -31.96
CA LEU A 6 -0.07 -7.97 -30.93
C LEU A 6 0.38 -6.85 -29.98
N ILE A 7 0.00 -5.61 -30.29
CA ILE A 7 0.12 -4.50 -29.35
C ILE A 7 -0.96 -4.70 -28.29
N LEU A 8 -0.59 -5.37 -27.20
CA LEU A 8 -1.33 -5.33 -25.94
C LEU A 8 -1.22 -3.92 -25.37
N VAL A 9 -2.14 -3.04 -25.76
CA VAL A 9 -2.38 -1.78 -25.06
C VAL A 9 -3.01 -2.15 -23.72
N ALA A 10 -2.18 -2.30 -22.68
CA ALA A 10 -2.66 -2.32 -21.31
C ALA A 10 -3.24 -0.94 -21.01
N ALA A 11 -4.56 -0.82 -21.13
CA ALA A 11 -5.30 0.37 -20.74
C ALA A 11 -5.17 0.53 -19.22
N PHE A 12 -4.28 1.43 -18.77
CA PHE A 12 -4.30 1.95 -17.42
C PHE A 12 -5.55 2.82 -17.26
N THR A 13 -6.67 2.20 -16.91
CA THR A 13 -7.85 2.93 -16.48
C THR A 13 -7.52 3.64 -15.17
N LEU A 14 -7.34 4.97 -15.25
CA LEU A 14 -7.16 5.90 -14.14
C LEU A 14 -8.44 6.06 -13.29
N VAL A 15 -9.07 4.95 -12.92
CA VAL A 15 -10.27 4.92 -12.06
C VAL A 15 -9.98 4.06 -10.83
N GLY A 16 -9.38 4.67 -9.82
CA GLY A 16 -9.72 4.45 -8.41
C GLY A 16 -9.39 3.11 -7.74
N CYS A 17 -8.59 2.22 -8.32
CA CYS A 17 -8.04 1.11 -7.53
C CYS A 17 -7.00 1.65 -6.55
N LYS A 18 -7.36 1.65 -5.27
CA LYS A 18 -6.44 1.91 -4.16
C LYS A 18 -5.20 1.01 -4.29
N SER A 19 -4.00 1.59 -4.25
CA SER A 19 -2.75 0.79 -4.29
C SER A 19 -2.67 -0.16 -3.09
N GLN A 20 -1.96 -1.27 -3.25
CA GLN A 20 -1.66 -2.19 -2.16
C GLN A 20 -0.85 -1.48 -1.06
N CYS A 21 0.04 -0.57 -1.44
CA CYS A 21 0.78 0.25 -0.46
C CYS A 21 -0.12 1.20 0.32
N ARG A 22 -1.15 1.77 -0.30
CA ARG A 22 -2.17 2.51 0.42
C ARG A 22 -3.01 1.61 1.31
N VAL A 23 -3.38 0.40 0.88
CA VAL A 23 -4.09 -0.57 1.73
C VAL A 23 -3.28 -0.89 3.00
N LEU A 24 -1.99 -1.22 2.84
CA LEU A 24 -1.10 -1.50 3.96
C LEU A 24 -0.97 -0.30 4.90
N SER A 25 -0.78 0.90 4.35
CA SER A 25 -0.64 2.13 5.14
C SER A 25 -1.92 2.47 5.90
N GLU A 26 -3.10 2.29 5.30
CA GLU A 26 -4.37 2.48 6.02
C GLU A 26 -4.55 1.43 7.13
N LYS A 27 -4.08 0.19 6.93
CA LYS A 27 -4.06 -0.83 7.99
C LYS A 27 -3.15 -0.42 9.16
N GLN A 28 -2.04 0.27 8.89
CA GLN A 28 -1.21 0.85 9.95
C GLN A 28 -1.96 1.98 10.69
N CYS A 29 -2.75 2.79 9.99
CA CYS A 29 -3.58 3.83 10.62
C CYS A 29 -4.66 3.24 11.55
N ASP A 30 -5.18 2.05 11.23
CA ASP A 30 -6.13 1.33 12.06
C ASP A 30 -5.52 0.83 13.39
N CYS A 31 -4.19 0.85 13.53
CA CYS A 31 -3.52 0.50 14.78
C CYS A 31 -3.54 1.64 15.82
N THR A 32 -3.95 2.86 15.44
CA THR A 32 -4.10 3.97 16.38
C THR A 32 -5.36 3.80 17.25
N LEU A 33 -5.30 4.23 18.52
CA LEU A 33 -6.44 4.14 19.44
C LEU A 33 -7.40 5.35 19.33
N SER A 34 -6.91 6.48 18.82
CA SER A 34 -7.68 7.71 18.70
C SER A 34 -8.28 7.87 17.31
N THR A 35 -9.59 8.11 17.24
CA THR A 35 -10.29 8.42 15.98
C THR A 35 -9.71 9.63 15.26
N THR A 36 -9.22 10.62 16.01
CA THR A 36 -8.58 11.82 15.45
C THR A 36 -7.26 11.47 14.77
N GLU A 37 -6.41 10.69 15.44
CA GLU A 37 -5.11 10.25 14.91
C GLU A 37 -5.31 9.36 13.67
N ARG A 38 -6.28 8.45 13.72
CA ARG A 38 -6.68 7.63 12.58
C ARG A 38 -7.07 8.48 11.38
N THR A 39 -7.95 9.46 11.59
CA THR A 39 -8.45 10.32 10.51
C THR A 39 -7.32 11.13 9.86
N GLN A 40 -6.43 11.69 10.69
CA GLN A 40 -5.24 12.40 10.20
C GLN A 40 -4.30 11.48 9.41
N CYS A 41 -4.09 10.25 9.90
CA CYS A 41 -3.27 9.25 9.22
C CYS A 41 -3.85 8.87 7.86
N LEU A 42 -5.15 8.57 7.77
CA LEU A 42 -5.82 8.23 6.51
C LEU A 42 -5.73 9.36 5.48
N ALA A 43 -5.91 10.61 5.91
CA ALA A 43 -5.77 11.77 5.03
C ALA A 43 -4.33 11.93 4.51
N ALA A 44 -3.32 11.74 5.39
CA ALA A 44 -1.92 11.81 5.00
C ALA A 44 -1.52 10.68 4.03
N VAL A 45 -2.01 9.47 4.24
CA VAL A 45 -1.76 8.33 3.35
C VAL A 45 -2.34 8.55 1.96
N ALA A 46 -3.59 9.02 1.87
CA ALA A 46 -4.23 9.33 0.60
C ALA A 46 -3.48 10.44 -0.17
N GLN A 47 -3.02 11.47 0.54
CA GLN A 47 -2.21 12.53 -0.07
C GLN A 47 -0.87 12.00 -0.58
N ARG A 48 -0.19 11.13 0.19
CA ARG A 48 1.11 10.56 -0.18
C ARG A 48 1.03 9.71 -1.44
N GLU A 49 0.03 8.84 -1.55
CA GLU A 49 -0.21 8.03 -2.75
C GLU A 49 -0.33 8.91 -4.01
N GLY A 50 -1.06 10.02 -3.91
CA GLY A 50 -1.21 10.97 -5.03
C GLY A 50 0.09 11.68 -5.43
N THR A 51 1.02 11.89 -4.49
CA THR A 51 2.30 12.58 -4.73
C THR A 51 3.49 11.65 -4.99
N ASN A 52 3.37 10.38 -4.58
CA ASN A 52 4.40 9.35 -4.68
C ASN A 52 3.74 8.01 -5.02
N PRO A 53 3.36 7.83 -6.30
CA PRO A 53 2.71 6.60 -6.73
C PRO A 53 3.70 5.42 -6.60
N PRO A 54 3.29 4.28 -6.02
CA PRO A 54 4.14 3.12 -5.88
C PRO A 54 4.51 2.51 -7.23
N THR A 55 5.72 1.94 -7.31
CA THR A 55 6.15 1.14 -8.46
C THR A 55 5.50 -0.26 -8.42
N PRO A 56 5.53 -1.04 -9.51
CA PRO A 56 5.05 -2.42 -9.48
C PRO A 56 5.72 -3.30 -8.43
N ASP A 57 7.01 -3.09 -8.16
CA ASP A 57 7.76 -3.83 -7.14
C ASP A 57 7.30 -3.42 -5.72
N ASP A 58 7.02 -2.13 -5.52
CA ASP A 58 6.44 -1.64 -4.26
C ASP A 58 5.05 -2.26 -4.05
N GLU A 59 4.21 -2.29 -5.08
CA GLU A 59 2.87 -2.90 -5.03
C GLU A 59 2.93 -4.37 -4.60
N ALA A 60 3.82 -5.15 -5.20
CA ALA A 60 4.03 -6.56 -4.84
C ALA A 60 4.49 -6.70 -3.38
N ARG A 61 5.50 -5.91 -2.97
CA ARG A 61 6.01 -5.93 -1.60
C ARG A 61 4.93 -5.54 -0.59
N CYS A 62 4.13 -4.53 -0.88
CA CYS A 62 3.05 -4.10 -0.02
C CYS A 62 1.97 -5.18 0.09
N ALA A 63 1.60 -5.82 -1.03
CA ALA A 63 0.63 -6.92 -1.04
C ALA A 63 1.04 -8.07 -0.11
N ASP A 64 2.32 -8.47 -0.13
CA ASP A 64 2.85 -9.53 0.74
C ASP A 64 2.75 -9.21 2.24
N LEU A 65 2.70 -7.92 2.60
CA LEU A 65 2.68 -7.46 3.98
C LEU A 65 1.27 -7.17 4.52
N ILE A 66 0.27 -6.97 3.66
CA ILE A 66 -1.10 -6.58 4.07
C ILE A 66 -1.65 -7.54 5.10
N ASP A 67 -1.60 -8.84 4.86
CA ASP A 67 -2.14 -9.85 5.78
C ASP A 67 -1.21 -10.14 6.96
N LEU A 68 0.07 -9.76 6.86
CA LEU A 68 1.07 -10.01 7.89
C LEU A 68 1.08 -8.94 8.99
N CYS A 69 0.70 -7.71 8.67
CA CYS A 69 0.70 -6.60 9.62
C CYS A 69 -0.39 -6.77 10.69
N ASP A 70 0.00 -6.96 11.95
CA ASP A 70 -0.92 -7.14 13.09
C ASP A 70 -0.72 -6.00 14.09
N CYS A 71 -1.76 -5.20 14.33
CA CYS A 71 -1.72 -4.08 15.27
C CYS A 71 -1.37 -4.49 16.69
N ARG A 72 -1.63 -5.74 17.10
CA ARG A 72 -1.23 -6.25 18.42
C ARG A 72 0.29 -6.38 18.56
N LEU A 73 1.01 -6.44 17.44
CA LEU A 73 2.46 -6.65 17.38
C LEU A 73 3.20 -5.46 16.79
N VAL A 74 2.52 -4.41 16.31
CA VAL A 74 3.11 -3.31 15.52
C VAL A 74 4.25 -2.59 16.22
N ASP A 75 4.25 -2.57 17.56
CA ASP A 75 5.32 -1.94 18.36
C ASP A 75 6.53 -2.86 18.60
N THR A 76 6.40 -4.16 18.34
CA THR A 76 7.50 -5.12 18.43
C THR A 76 8.43 -5.02 17.22
N PRO A 77 9.71 -5.41 17.34
CA PRO A 77 10.62 -5.46 16.18
C PRO A 77 10.07 -6.30 15.02
N GLN A 78 9.48 -7.46 15.34
CA GLN A 78 8.92 -8.35 14.32
C GLN A 78 7.66 -7.78 13.66
N GLY A 79 6.79 -7.12 14.42
CA GLY A 79 5.61 -6.47 13.86
C GLY A 79 5.96 -5.29 12.96
N LYS A 80 6.98 -4.49 13.31
CA LYS A 80 7.47 -3.40 12.44
C LYS A 80 7.94 -3.93 11.09
N MET A 81 8.68 -5.04 11.06
CA MET A 81 9.07 -5.70 9.81
C MET A 81 7.86 -6.20 9.02
N ARG A 82 6.92 -6.88 9.68
CA ARG A 82 5.68 -7.41 9.06
C ARG A 82 4.72 -6.34 8.57
N CYS A 83 4.85 -5.11 9.07
CA CYS A 83 4.10 -3.95 8.61
C CYS A 83 4.88 -3.07 7.62
N GLY A 84 6.14 -3.41 7.29
CA GLY A 84 6.98 -2.60 6.38
C GLY A 84 7.46 -1.27 6.97
N ILE A 85 7.47 -1.14 8.30
CA ILE A 85 7.92 0.05 9.04
C ILE A 85 9.44 0.01 9.30
N ALA A 86 10.00 -1.19 9.43
CA ALA A 86 11.43 -1.42 9.65
C ALA A 86 11.95 -2.54 8.76
N ASN A 87 13.25 -2.49 8.44
CA ASN A 87 13.97 -3.49 7.64
C ASN A 87 15.17 -4.04 8.43
#